data_AF-A0A7K1ABZ6-F1
#
_entry.id   AF-A0A7K1ABZ6-F1
#
_cell.length_a   1.000
_cell.length_b   1.000
_cell.length_c   1.000
_cell.angle_alpha   90.00
_cell.angle_beta   90.00
_cell.angle_gamma   90.00
#
_symmetry.space_group_name_H-M   'P 1'
#
loop_
_entity.id
_entity.type
_entity.pdbx_description
1 polymer ?
#
loop_
_entity_poly.entity_id
_entity_poly.type
_entity_poly.pdbx_seq_one_letter_code
_entity_poly.pdbx_strand_id
1 'polypeptide(L)'
;MNSLTAVKTAPLNWDFYQTARDEFVGSITLEILDAEKGKCQLHWEVSEGSFEYEEYVEAYQTAISFAIYDLKLASIHTSCRVDDTATQEFYNAVGFLPGREFNEGKFRYLRFSCDRYDLVRKIAETLMAEHLDLDVWSFGFDSAKKRLGVCKYEENLISLSRYFVDLHTLPEIDQVMRHEIAHAMAGSKAGHSKKWKDIATRIGYTHLKISGDEIGNATAKLIGVCPNGHTVYRHRKPKSPLSCSKCSPRFDRRYLITWTSRQ
;
A
#
# COMPACT_ATOMS: atom_id res chain seq x y z
N MET A 1 -6.52 -16.06 4.49
CA MET A 1 -7.49 -16.26 3.40
C MET A 1 -8.53 -15.19 3.58
N ASN A 2 -8.87 -14.45 2.53
CA ASN A 2 -9.96 -13.48 2.59
C ASN A 2 -11.24 -14.21 2.98
N SER A 3 -11.96 -13.69 3.99
CA SER A 3 -13.23 -14.25 4.41
C SER A 3 -14.33 -13.92 3.39
N LEU A 4 -14.11 -12.90 2.56
CA LEU A 4 -15.08 -12.40 1.59
C LEU A 4 -14.68 -12.61 0.14
N THR A 5 -15.70 -12.82 -0.68
CA THR A 5 -15.64 -12.79 -2.14
C THR A 5 -16.29 -11.49 -2.61
N ALA A 6 -15.53 -10.66 -3.32
CA ALA A 6 -16.02 -9.44 -3.92
C ALA A 6 -16.37 -9.68 -5.40
N VAL A 7 -17.61 -9.38 -5.77
CA VAL A 7 -18.13 -9.50 -7.15
C VAL A 7 -18.36 -8.12 -7.71
N LYS A 8 -17.64 -7.77 -8.78
CA LYS A 8 -17.81 -6.49 -9.45
C LYS A 8 -19.11 -6.49 -10.28
N THR A 9 -20.12 -5.77 -9.83
CA THR A 9 -21.45 -5.70 -10.48
C THR A 9 -21.56 -4.53 -11.46
N ALA A 10 -20.77 -3.47 -11.27
CA ALA A 10 -20.64 -2.35 -12.20
C ALA A 10 -19.24 -1.72 -12.14
N PRO A 11 -18.87 -0.75 -13.00
CA PRO A 11 -17.54 -0.12 -12.97
C PRO A 11 -17.13 0.43 -11.60
N LEU A 12 -18.10 0.92 -10.83
CA LEU A 12 -17.94 1.54 -9.51
C LEU A 12 -18.76 0.83 -8.41
N ASN A 13 -19.27 -0.39 -8.67
CA ASN A 13 -20.12 -1.13 -7.72
C ASN A 13 -19.57 -2.55 -7.50
N TRP A 14 -19.61 -2.99 -6.24
CA TRP A 14 -19.20 -4.32 -5.82
C TRP A 14 -20.17 -4.89 -4.79
N ASP A 15 -20.50 -6.16 -4.97
CA ASP A 15 -21.28 -6.96 -4.04
C ASP A 15 -20.32 -7.84 -3.26
N PHE A 16 -20.51 -7.93 -1.95
CA PHE A 16 -19.66 -8.72 -1.06
C PHE A 16 -20.43 -9.92 -0.54
N TYR A 17 -19.81 -11.08 -0.63
CA TYR A 17 -20.35 -12.34 -0.16
C TYR A 17 -19.39 -12.98 0.83
N GLN A 18 -19.94 -13.58 1.89
CA GLN A 18 -19.17 -14.40 2.80
C GLN A 18 -18.77 -15.70 2.08
N THR A 19 -17.48 -15.94 1.94
CA THR A 19 -16.96 -16.97 1.01
C THR A 19 -17.36 -18.39 1.37
N ALA A 20 -17.41 -18.72 2.66
CA ALA A 20 -17.72 -20.07 3.13
C ALA A 20 -19.22 -20.38 3.16
N ARG A 21 -20.05 -19.36 3.40
CA ARG A 21 -21.50 -19.46 3.54
C ARG A 21 -22.27 -19.08 2.26
N ASP A 22 -21.60 -18.41 1.32
CA ASP A 22 -22.20 -17.82 0.13
C ASP A 22 -23.34 -16.84 0.47
N GLU A 23 -23.18 -16.11 1.58
CA GLU A 23 -24.18 -15.17 2.09
C GLU A 23 -23.85 -13.74 1.70
N PHE A 24 -24.84 -13.01 1.20
CA PHE A 24 -24.68 -11.61 0.79
C PHE A 24 -24.48 -10.70 2.01
N VAL A 25 -23.32 -10.04 2.09
CA VAL A 25 -22.93 -9.13 3.18
C VAL A 25 -23.46 -7.72 2.93
N GLY A 26 -23.39 -7.27 1.68
CA GLY A 26 -23.80 -5.93 1.30
C GLY A 26 -23.16 -5.49 -0.01
N SER A 27 -23.42 -4.25 -0.40
CA SER A 27 -22.88 -3.65 -1.61
C SER A 27 -22.15 -2.34 -1.33
N ILE A 28 -21.04 -2.12 -2.01
CA ILE A 28 -20.35 -0.83 -2.06
C ILE A 28 -20.58 -0.18 -3.41
N THR A 29 -20.95 1.09 -3.38
CA THR A 29 -20.97 1.98 -4.54
C THR A 29 -19.98 3.13 -4.34
N LEU A 30 -19.19 3.44 -5.36
CA LEU A 30 -18.31 4.61 -5.39
C LEU A 30 -18.93 5.71 -6.26
N GLU A 31 -19.15 6.88 -5.68
CA GLU A 31 -19.62 8.07 -6.39
C GLU A 31 -18.44 9.02 -6.64
N ILE A 32 -18.17 9.40 -7.89
CA ILE A 32 -17.07 10.33 -8.19
C ILE A 32 -17.46 11.75 -7.78
N LEU A 33 -16.74 12.31 -6.81
CA LEU A 33 -16.93 13.68 -6.32
C LEU A 33 -16.15 14.69 -7.16
N ASP A 34 -14.93 14.32 -7.55
CA ASP A 34 -14.01 15.17 -8.31
C ASP A 34 -13.11 14.28 -9.18
N ALA A 35 -13.42 14.18 -10.46
CA ALA A 35 -12.70 13.33 -11.40
C ALA A 35 -11.26 13.82 -11.64
N GLU A 36 -11.02 15.13 -11.66
CA GLU A 36 -9.69 15.70 -11.89
C GLU A 36 -8.75 15.40 -10.71
N LYS A 37 -9.27 15.47 -9.48
CA LYS A 37 -8.51 15.17 -8.26
C LYS A 37 -8.60 13.69 -7.85
N GLY A 38 -9.32 12.85 -8.60
CA GLY A 38 -9.53 11.44 -8.28
C GLY A 38 -10.18 11.22 -6.91
N LYS A 39 -11.17 12.03 -6.53
CA LYS A 39 -11.90 11.89 -5.26
C LYS A 39 -13.24 11.19 -5.49
N CYS A 40 -13.56 10.24 -4.64
CA CYS A 40 -14.87 9.60 -4.62
C CYS A 40 -15.46 9.53 -3.21
N GLN A 41 -16.77 9.37 -3.13
CA GLN A 41 -17.49 9.01 -1.92
C GLN A 41 -17.81 7.51 -1.96
N LEU A 42 -17.60 6.83 -0.83
CA LEU A 42 -17.98 5.44 -0.65
C LEU A 42 -19.34 5.39 0.03
N HIS A 43 -20.29 4.72 -0.61
CA HIS A 43 -21.61 4.41 -0.07
C HIS A 43 -21.70 2.91 0.18
N TRP A 44 -22.21 2.53 1.34
CA TRP A 44 -22.41 1.14 1.71
C TRP A 44 -23.89 0.86 1.91
N GLU A 45 -24.38 -0.19 1.26
CA GLU A 45 -25.71 -0.76 1.46
C GLU A 45 -25.55 -2.09 2.19
N VAL A 46 -25.87 -2.10 3.49
CA VAL A 46 -25.80 -3.31 4.33
C VAL A 46 -26.92 -4.25 3.91
N SER A 47 -26.62 -5.55 3.84
CA SER A 47 -27.66 -6.56 3.77
C SER A 47 -28.48 -6.65 5.07
N GLU A 48 -29.56 -7.43 5.07
CA GLU A 48 -30.32 -7.76 6.28
C GLU A 48 -29.61 -8.81 7.17
N GLY A 49 -28.49 -9.38 6.71
CA GLY A 49 -27.75 -10.41 7.43
C GLY A 49 -26.93 -9.87 8.60
N SER A 50 -26.56 -10.77 9.51
CA SER A 50 -25.64 -10.48 10.62
C SER A 50 -24.29 -11.11 10.33
N PHE A 51 -23.25 -10.28 10.34
CA PHE A 51 -21.87 -10.64 10.00
C PHE A 51 -20.93 -10.14 11.10
N GLU A 52 -19.76 -10.74 11.16
CA GLU A 52 -18.73 -10.36 12.12
C GLU A 52 -18.16 -8.99 11.79
N TYR A 53 -17.67 -8.28 12.81
CA TYR A 53 -17.11 -6.93 12.64
C TYR A 53 -15.95 -6.91 11.62
N GLU A 54 -15.10 -7.93 11.67
CA GLU A 54 -13.95 -8.10 10.77
C GLU A 54 -14.39 -8.32 9.31
N GLU A 55 -15.54 -8.96 9.08
CA GLU A 55 -16.10 -9.16 7.74
C GLU A 55 -16.48 -7.78 7.13
N TYR A 56 -17.06 -6.86 7.91
CA TYR A 56 -17.33 -5.51 7.41
C TYR A 56 -16.05 -4.71 7.15
N VAL A 57 -15.04 -4.82 8.02
CA VAL A 57 -13.76 -4.13 7.83
C VAL A 57 -13.06 -4.62 6.57
N GLU A 58 -13.03 -5.93 6.34
CA GLU A 58 -12.43 -6.55 5.15
C GLU A 58 -13.12 -6.08 3.87
N ALA A 59 -14.46 -5.97 3.86
CA ALA A 59 -15.21 -5.51 2.70
C ALA A 59 -14.85 -4.07 2.33
N TYR A 60 -14.84 -3.17 3.31
CA TYR A 60 -14.46 -1.77 3.11
C TYR A 60 -13.01 -1.66 2.62
N GLN A 61 -12.06 -2.33 3.27
CA GLN A 61 -10.65 -2.29 2.85
C GLN A 61 -10.45 -2.84 1.44
N THR A 62 -11.21 -3.86 1.05
CA THR A 62 -11.20 -4.42 -0.30
C THR A 62 -11.70 -3.41 -1.33
N ALA A 63 -12.81 -2.71 -1.08
CA ALA A 63 -13.29 -1.67 -1.99
C ALA A 63 -12.36 -0.46 -2.08
N ILE A 64 -11.80 -0.01 -0.95
CA ILE A 64 -10.80 1.07 -0.92
C ILE A 64 -9.56 0.64 -1.72
N SER A 65 -9.13 -0.62 -1.59
CA SER A 65 -8.05 -1.18 -2.40
C SER A 65 -8.38 -1.09 -3.90
N PHE A 66 -9.56 -1.55 -4.34
CA PHE A 66 -9.96 -1.43 -5.75
C PHE A 66 -9.98 0.03 -6.23
N ALA A 67 -10.51 0.95 -5.42
CA ALA A 67 -10.54 2.37 -5.73
C ALA A 67 -9.13 2.93 -5.98
N ILE A 68 -8.17 2.61 -5.11
CA ILE A 68 -6.82 3.17 -5.15
C ILE A 68 -5.94 2.50 -6.21
N TYR A 69 -5.97 1.17 -6.26
CA TYR A 69 -5.00 0.39 -7.04
C TYR A 69 -5.52 0.09 -8.44
N ASP A 70 -6.81 -0.14 -8.63
CA ASP A 70 -7.39 -0.48 -9.94
C ASP A 70 -7.91 0.77 -10.65
N LEU A 71 -8.70 1.59 -9.94
CA LEU A 71 -9.28 2.81 -10.50
C LEU A 71 -8.36 4.04 -10.43
N LYS A 72 -7.22 3.93 -9.73
CA LYS A 72 -6.24 5.02 -9.55
C LYS A 72 -6.84 6.29 -8.92
N LEU A 73 -7.85 6.12 -8.07
CA LEU A 73 -8.41 7.21 -7.27
C LEU A 73 -7.41 7.64 -6.19
N ALA A 74 -7.37 8.94 -5.92
CA ALA A 74 -6.43 9.54 -5.00
C ALA A 74 -6.91 9.45 -3.54
N SER A 75 -8.22 9.58 -3.31
CA SER A 75 -8.79 9.51 -1.95
C SER A 75 -10.27 9.13 -1.98
N ILE A 76 -10.66 8.36 -0.98
CA ILE A 76 -12.02 7.88 -0.75
C ILE A 76 -12.56 8.64 0.46
N HIS A 77 -13.80 9.11 0.36
CA HIS A 77 -14.45 9.93 1.36
C HIS A 77 -15.73 9.25 1.87
N THR A 78 -16.06 9.49 3.12
CA THR A 78 -17.37 9.14 3.70
C THR A 78 -17.68 10.12 4.83
N SER A 79 -18.84 9.99 5.45
CA SER A 79 -19.20 10.73 6.65
C SER A 79 -20.20 9.97 7.48
N CYS A 80 -20.19 10.23 8.79
CA CYS A 80 -21.24 9.79 9.69
C CYS A 80 -21.65 10.95 10.59
N ARG A 81 -22.73 10.79 11.35
CA ARG A 81 -23.12 11.79 12.33
C ARG A 81 -22.07 11.87 13.44
N VAL A 82 -21.89 13.05 14.01
CA VAL A 82 -20.92 13.30 15.09
C VAL A 82 -21.28 12.53 16.37
N ASP A 83 -22.56 12.24 16.59
CA ASP A 83 -23.04 11.46 17.72
C ASP A 83 -23.05 9.94 17.48
N ASP A 84 -22.71 9.49 16.28
CA ASP A 84 -22.57 8.07 15.95
C ASP A 84 -21.12 7.62 16.18
N THR A 85 -20.79 7.32 17.43
CA THR A 85 -19.42 6.93 17.82
C THR A 85 -19.02 5.56 17.28
N ALA A 86 -19.98 4.64 17.16
CA ALA A 86 -19.72 3.29 16.64
C ALA A 86 -19.26 3.33 15.19
N THR A 87 -19.91 4.12 14.33
CA THR A 87 -19.48 4.29 12.94
C THR A 87 -18.13 5.01 12.84
N GLN A 88 -17.83 5.96 13.75
CA GLN A 88 -16.51 6.61 13.79
C GLN A 88 -15.38 5.63 14.12
N GLU A 89 -15.59 4.78 15.12
CA GLU A 89 -14.65 3.71 15.49
C GLU A 89 -14.47 2.71 14.35
N PHE A 90 -15.57 2.32 13.70
CA PHE A 90 -15.53 1.47 12.51
C PHE A 90 -14.73 2.08 11.36
N TYR A 91 -14.98 3.35 11.02
CA TYR A 91 -14.21 4.03 9.98
C TYR A 91 -12.71 4.12 10.32
N ASN A 92 -12.36 4.33 11.60
CA ASN A 92 -10.96 4.27 12.03
C ASN A 92 -10.36 2.85 11.88
N ALA A 93 -11.12 1.80 12.22
CA ALA A 93 -10.69 0.42 12.06
C ALA A 93 -10.49 0.01 10.59
N VAL A 94 -11.27 0.58 9.68
CA VAL A 94 -11.07 0.43 8.24
C VAL A 94 -9.79 1.13 7.76
N GLY A 95 -9.49 2.31 8.29
CA GLY A 95 -8.34 3.13 7.91
C GLY A 95 -8.70 4.54 7.42
N PHE A 96 -9.94 4.97 7.59
CA PHE A 96 -10.31 6.37 7.39
C PHE A 96 -9.83 7.24 8.54
N LEU A 97 -9.38 8.45 8.21
CA LEU A 97 -9.03 9.49 9.16
C LEU A 97 -10.12 10.55 9.25
N PRO A 98 -10.43 11.06 10.46
CA PRO A 98 -11.41 12.10 10.64
C PRO A 98 -10.93 13.45 10.08
N GLY A 99 -11.85 14.20 9.51
CA GLY A 99 -11.63 15.50 8.90
C GLY A 99 -12.49 16.60 9.52
N ARG A 100 -13.00 17.49 8.65
CA ARG A 100 -13.82 18.63 9.10
C ARG A 100 -15.29 18.25 9.22
N GLU A 101 -15.94 18.79 10.23
CA GLU A 101 -17.37 18.65 10.42
C GLU A 101 -18.19 19.55 9.46
N PHE A 102 -19.47 19.23 9.29
CA PHE A 102 -20.44 20.08 8.59
C PHE A 102 -21.86 19.87 9.10
N ASN A 103 -22.74 20.81 8.75
CA ASN A 103 -24.16 20.70 9.03
C ASN A 103 -24.90 20.25 7.77
N GLU A 104 -25.85 19.34 7.94
CA GLU A 104 -26.80 18.95 6.92
C GLU A 104 -28.19 18.89 7.56
N GLY A 105 -29.04 19.84 7.18
CA GLY A 105 -30.30 20.10 7.88
C GLY A 105 -30.07 20.43 9.36
N LYS A 106 -30.66 19.61 10.24
CA LYS A 106 -30.56 19.75 11.70
C LYS A 106 -29.45 18.90 12.34
N PHE A 107 -28.72 18.13 11.53
CA PHE A 107 -27.72 17.18 12.01
C PHE A 107 -26.31 17.67 11.70
N ARG A 108 -25.36 17.26 12.53
CA ARG A 108 -23.93 17.56 12.40
C ARG A 108 -23.19 16.28 12.05
N TYR A 109 -22.35 16.34 11.02
CA TYR A 109 -21.65 15.21 10.44
C TYR A 109 -20.14 15.43 10.52
N LEU A 110 -19.39 14.35 10.72
CA LEU A 110 -17.94 14.30 10.64
C LEU A 110 -17.52 13.66 9.32
N ARG A 111 -16.65 14.33 8.57
CA ARG A 111 -16.06 13.76 7.34
C ARG A 111 -14.93 12.82 7.67
N PHE A 112 -14.76 11.85 6.80
CA PHE A 112 -13.70 10.86 6.84
C PHE A 112 -13.07 10.75 5.46
N SER A 113 -11.75 10.58 5.41
CA SER A 113 -11.02 10.31 4.18
C SER A 113 -9.99 9.21 4.37
N CYS A 114 -9.78 8.40 3.34
CA CYS A 114 -8.75 7.38 3.28
C CYS A 114 -8.03 7.51 1.94
N ASP A 115 -6.73 7.79 1.98
CA ASP A 115 -5.86 7.70 0.82
C ASP A 115 -5.00 6.41 0.84
N ARG A 116 -4.11 6.27 -0.15
CA ARG A 116 -3.19 5.13 -0.24
C ARG A 116 -2.36 4.93 1.02
N TYR A 117 -1.83 6.01 1.58
CA TYR A 117 -0.96 5.97 2.73
C TYR A 117 -1.73 5.67 4.00
N ASP A 118 -2.95 6.17 4.12
CA ASP A 118 -3.84 5.86 5.24
C ASP A 118 -4.19 4.36 5.27
N LEU A 119 -4.60 3.80 4.13
CA LEU A 119 -4.89 2.37 4.01
C LEU A 119 -3.66 1.51 4.31
N VAL A 120 -2.51 1.83 3.70
CA VAL A 120 -1.26 1.07 3.90
C VAL A 120 -0.80 1.15 5.35
N ARG A 121 -0.90 2.33 5.98
CA ARG A 121 -0.63 2.50 7.41
C ARG A 121 -1.51 1.58 8.24
N LYS A 122 -2.83 1.59 7.99
CA LYS A 122 -3.76 0.80 8.79
C LYS A 122 -3.46 -0.69 8.67
N ILE A 123 -3.25 -1.19 7.45
CA ILE A 123 -2.88 -2.59 7.20
C ILE A 123 -1.55 -2.94 7.88
N ALA A 124 -0.54 -2.06 7.78
CA ALA A 124 0.76 -2.26 8.40
C ALA A 124 0.68 -2.32 9.93
N GLU A 125 -0.07 -1.39 10.56
CA GLU A 125 -0.26 -1.33 12.00
C GLU A 125 -1.07 -2.53 12.52
N THR A 126 -2.12 -2.96 11.80
CA THR A 126 -2.86 -4.19 12.13
C THR A 126 -1.94 -5.42 12.09
N LEU A 127 -1.14 -5.57 11.01
CA LEU A 127 -0.20 -6.70 10.90
C LEU A 127 0.91 -6.64 11.96
N MET A 128 1.37 -5.44 12.33
CA MET A 128 2.32 -5.28 13.41
C MET A 128 1.71 -5.71 14.75
N ALA A 129 0.45 -5.35 15.03
CA ALA A 129 -0.25 -5.73 16.26
C ALA A 129 -0.37 -7.25 16.45
N GLU A 130 -0.40 -8.03 15.36
CA GLU A 130 -0.43 -9.50 15.43
C GLU A 130 0.87 -10.10 15.98
N HIS A 131 1.99 -9.37 15.95
CA HIS A 131 3.33 -9.93 16.12
C HIS A 131 4.26 -9.13 17.04
N LEU A 132 3.97 -7.84 17.26
CA LEU A 132 4.79 -6.88 17.97
C LEU A 132 3.93 -6.09 18.97
N ASP A 133 4.59 -5.60 20.01
CA ASP A 133 4.00 -4.66 20.97
C ASP A 133 4.00 -3.24 20.37
N LEU A 134 2.81 -2.68 20.12
CA LEU A 134 2.64 -1.34 19.53
C LEU A 134 2.94 -0.20 20.52
N ASP A 135 3.02 -0.47 21.82
CA ASP A 135 3.51 0.53 22.79
C ASP A 135 5.03 0.72 22.68
N VAL A 136 5.72 -0.25 22.05
CA VAL A 136 7.17 -0.24 21.82
C VAL A 136 7.50 0.06 20.37
N TRP A 137 6.83 -0.60 19.43
CA TRP A 137 7.09 -0.52 17.99
C TRP A 137 6.13 0.41 17.27
N SER A 138 6.67 1.23 16.39
CA SER A 138 5.89 2.18 15.58
C SER A 138 6.05 1.94 14.09
N PHE A 139 5.07 2.41 13.31
CA PHE A 139 5.07 2.38 11.86
C PHE A 139 5.21 3.78 11.24
N GLY A 140 6.01 3.89 10.17
CA GLY A 140 6.15 5.14 9.44
C GLY A 140 6.48 4.99 7.96
N PHE A 141 6.53 6.13 7.27
CA PHE A 141 6.98 6.20 5.89
C PHE A 141 8.26 7.03 5.78
N ASP A 142 9.15 6.65 4.87
CA ASP A 142 10.36 7.39 4.57
C ASP A 142 10.51 7.68 3.06
N SER A 143 11.55 8.42 2.68
CA SER A 143 11.83 8.80 1.29
C SER A 143 12.99 8.01 0.67
N ALA A 144 13.23 6.77 1.09
CA ALA A 144 14.31 5.96 0.56
C ALA A 144 14.09 5.57 -0.91
N LYS A 145 15.11 5.78 -1.76
CA LYS A 145 15.01 5.56 -3.22
C LYS A 145 15.61 4.23 -3.70
N LYS A 146 16.06 3.38 -2.78
CA LYS A 146 16.83 2.16 -3.08
C LYS A 146 16.43 0.94 -2.25
N ARG A 147 15.63 1.13 -1.21
CA ARG A 147 15.12 0.05 -0.35
C ARG A 147 13.61 0.19 -0.23
N LEU A 148 12.95 -0.94 -0.05
CA LEU A 148 11.49 -1.02 0.01
C LEU A 148 10.98 -0.70 1.42
N GLY A 149 11.58 -1.35 2.42
CA GLY A 149 11.32 -1.16 3.85
C GLY A 149 12.61 -1.11 4.66
N VAL A 150 12.47 -0.88 5.97
CA VAL A 150 13.53 -1.10 6.97
C VAL A 150 12.93 -1.27 8.36
N CYS A 151 13.50 -2.18 9.14
CA CYS A 151 13.40 -2.27 10.59
C CYS A 151 14.55 -1.50 11.25
N LYS A 152 14.24 -0.43 11.99
CA LYS A 152 15.21 0.33 12.77
C LYS A 152 15.08 0.00 14.25
N TYR A 153 16.09 -0.72 14.76
CA TYR A 153 16.07 -1.28 16.10
C TYR A 153 16.27 -0.25 17.21
N GLU A 154 16.99 0.84 16.96
CA GLU A 154 17.24 1.87 17.99
C GLU A 154 15.99 2.70 18.25
N GLU A 155 15.20 2.96 17.20
CA GLU A 155 13.96 3.72 17.28
C GLU A 155 12.71 2.85 17.45
N ASN A 156 12.86 1.52 17.48
CA ASN A 156 11.74 0.57 17.38
C ASN A 156 10.74 0.96 16.28
N LEU A 157 11.26 1.24 15.09
CA LEU A 157 10.48 1.77 13.96
C LEU A 157 10.57 0.82 12.77
N ILE A 158 9.44 0.36 12.28
CA ILE A 158 9.33 -0.23 10.94
C ILE A 158 8.88 0.88 9.98
N SER A 159 9.57 1.01 8.86
CA SER A 159 9.20 2.01 7.85
C SER A 159 9.26 1.51 6.44
N LEU A 160 8.32 1.97 5.62
CA LEU A 160 8.28 1.73 4.17
C LEU A 160 8.67 2.98 3.40
N SER A 161 9.31 2.80 2.25
CA SER A 161 9.54 3.89 1.31
C SER A 161 8.22 4.35 0.70
N ARG A 162 7.99 5.66 0.68
CA ARG A 162 6.85 6.26 -0.05
C ARG A 162 6.86 5.89 -1.54
N TYR A 163 8.04 5.86 -2.15
CA TYR A 163 8.18 5.46 -3.55
C TYR A 163 7.89 3.98 -3.78
N PHE A 164 8.18 3.12 -2.79
CA PHE A 164 7.79 1.72 -2.85
C PHE A 164 6.26 1.61 -2.86
N VAL A 165 5.61 2.23 -1.88
CA VAL A 165 4.15 2.25 -1.71
C VAL A 165 3.45 2.79 -2.95
N ASP A 166 4.02 3.81 -3.61
CA ASP A 166 3.39 4.40 -4.79
C ASP A 166 3.45 3.53 -6.05
N LEU A 167 4.41 2.61 -6.14
CA LEU A 167 4.69 1.83 -7.34
C LEU A 167 4.19 0.39 -7.25
N HIS A 168 3.94 -0.12 -6.05
CA HIS A 168 3.67 -1.54 -5.82
C HIS A 168 2.25 -1.78 -5.32
N THR A 169 1.80 -3.01 -5.49
CA THR A 169 0.48 -3.48 -5.09
C THR A 169 0.40 -3.75 -3.58
N LEU A 170 -0.81 -3.78 -2.98
CA LEU A 170 -0.98 -4.14 -1.57
C LEU A 170 -0.37 -5.50 -1.20
N PRO A 171 -0.51 -6.57 -2.00
CA PRO A 171 0.14 -7.85 -1.69
C PRO A 171 1.67 -7.74 -1.63
N GLU A 172 2.30 -6.96 -2.50
CA GLU A 172 3.74 -6.73 -2.46
C GLU A 172 4.15 -5.92 -1.23
N ILE A 173 3.35 -4.91 -0.87
CA ILE A 173 3.53 -4.09 0.33
C ILE A 173 3.44 -4.97 1.60
N ASP A 174 2.44 -5.85 1.68
CA ASP A 174 2.28 -6.83 2.75
C ASP A 174 3.53 -7.72 2.89
N GLN A 175 4.09 -8.21 1.79
CA GLN A 175 5.29 -9.05 1.83
C GLN A 175 6.52 -8.30 2.35
N VAL A 176 6.69 -7.03 1.99
CA VAL A 176 7.76 -6.20 2.56
C VAL A 176 7.49 -5.91 4.05
N MET A 177 6.25 -5.68 4.45
CA MET A 177 5.90 -5.51 5.87
C MET A 177 6.24 -6.76 6.69
N ARG A 178 5.84 -7.95 6.23
CA ARG A 178 6.20 -9.23 6.88
C ARG A 178 7.71 -9.41 6.96
N HIS A 179 8.46 -9.00 5.95
CA HIS A 179 9.92 -9.02 5.97
C HIS A 179 10.50 -8.20 7.13
N GLU A 180 10.04 -6.96 7.28
CA GLU A 180 10.56 -6.06 8.32
C GLU A 180 10.07 -6.46 9.72
N ILE A 181 8.84 -6.95 9.86
CA ILE A 181 8.33 -7.51 11.12
C ILE A 181 9.14 -8.73 11.55
N ALA A 182 9.49 -9.62 10.62
CA ALA A 182 10.36 -10.75 10.91
C ALA A 182 11.74 -10.31 11.42
N HIS A 183 12.29 -9.19 10.93
CA HIS A 183 13.53 -8.60 11.46
C HIS A 183 13.36 -8.11 12.90
N ALA A 184 12.26 -7.41 13.19
CA ALA A 184 11.95 -6.93 14.53
C ALA A 184 11.85 -8.11 15.52
N MET A 185 11.16 -9.19 15.15
CA MET A 185 11.02 -10.40 15.97
C MET A 185 12.32 -11.21 16.11
N ALA A 186 13.13 -11.30 15.05
CA ALA A 186 14.36 -12.11 15.06
C ALA A 186 15.48 -11.45 15.86
N GLY A 187 15.50 -10.12 15.91
CA GLY A 187 16.51 -9.30 16.57
C GLY A 187 17.68 -8.90 15.65
N SER A 188 18.33 -7.79 15.96
CA SER A 188 19.31 -7.11 15.09
C SER A 188 20.52 -7.94 14.65
N LYS A 189 20.93 -8.92 15.46
CA LYS A 189 22.07 -9.80 15.15
C LYS A 189 21.69 -10.97 14.23
N ALA A 190 20.41 -11.19 13.96
CA ALA A 190 19.96 -12.36 13.22
C ALA A 190 20.21 -12.25 11.71
N GLY A 191 20.13 -11.05 11.12
CA GLY A 191 20.09 -10.89 9.66
C GLY A 191 19.07 -11.84 9.02
N HIS A 192 19.34 -12.33 7.79
CA HIS A 192 18.52 -13.37 7.14
C HIS A 192 18.94 -14.81 7.54
N SER A 193 19.28 -15.03 8.81
CA SER A 193 19.64 -16.36 9.35
C SER A 193 18.47 -17.35 9.32
N LYS A 194 18.74 -18.62 9.67
CA LYS A 194 17.70 -19.65 9.82
C LYS A 194 16.56 -19.19 10.75
N LYS A 195 16.90 -18.58 11.89
CA LYS A 195 15.92 -18.02 12.84
C LYS A 195 14.97 -17.03 12.15
N TRP A 196 15.52 -16.09 11.39
CA TRP A 196 14.71 -15.10 10.65
C TRP A 196 13.84 -15.78 9.59
N LYS A 197 14.39 -16.73 8.83
CA LYS A 197 13.61 -17.45 7.80
C LYS A 197 12.45 -18.24 8.39
N ASP A 198 12.67 -18.91 9.51
CA ASP A 198 11.65 -19.68 10.22
C ASP A 198 10.53 -18.73 10.72
N ILE A 199 10.89 -17.58 11.30
CA ILE A 199 9.94 -16.55 11.74
C ILE A 199 9.17 -15.99 10.54
N ALA A 200 9.87 -15.54 9.49
CA ALA A 200 9.29 -14.92 8.31
C ALA A 200 8.27 -15.86 7.66
N THR A 201 8.62 -17.14 7.47
CA THR A 201 7.72 -18.14 6.90
C THR A 201 6.48 -18.33 7.78
N ARG A 202 6.67 -18.41 9.10
CA ARG A 202 5.56 -18.59 10.05
C ARG A 202 4.56 -17.43 10.01
N ILE A 203 5.03 -16.21 9.80
CA ILE A 203 4.17 -15.03 9.67
C ILE A 203 3.73 -14.79 8.21
N GLY A 204 3.80 -15.79 7.33
CA GLY A 204 3.25 -15.69 5.97
C GLY A 204 4.11 -14.95 4.94
N TYR A 205 5.38 -14.67 5.23
CA TYR A 205 6.31 -14.19 4.21
C TYR A 205 6.66 -15.33 3.24
N THR A 206 6.49 -15.06 1.94
CA THR A 206 6.61 -16.04 0.85
C THR A 206 8.03 -16.13 0.27
N HIS A 207 8.98 -15.34 0.78
CA HIS A 207 10.35 -15.25 0.26
C HIS A 207 10.47 -14.74 -1.18
N LEU A 208 9.43 -14.08 -1.69
CA LEU A 208 9.49 -13.39 -2.97
C LEU A 208 10.44 -12.21 -2.91
N LYS A 209 11.37 -12.16 -3.86
CA LYS A 209 12.35 -11.08 -3.95
C LYS A 209 11.78 -9.93 -4.78
N ILE A 210 11.35 -8.89 -4.10
CA ILE A 210 10.96 -7.62 -4.73
C ILE A 210 12.21 -6.74 -4.81
N SER A 211 12.56 -6.27 -6.02
CA SER A 211 13.77 -5.46 -6.20
C SER A 211 13.49 -3.97 -5.99
N GLY A 212 14.34 -3.30 -5.21
CA GLY A 212 14.34 -1.83 -5.10
C GLY A 212 14.78 -1.10 -6.38
N ASP A 213 15.21 -1.82 -7.41
CA ASP A 213 15.64 -1.24 -8.68
C ASP A 213 14.50 -0.46 -9.36
N GLU A 214 13.26 -0.92 -9.23
CA GLU A 214 12.11 -0.22 -9.82
C GLU A 214 11.93 1.18 -9.23
N ILE A 215 12.10 1.31 -7.90
CA ILE A 215 12.11 2.62 -7.22
C ILE A 215 13.28 3.48 -7.71
N GLY A 216 14.47 2.89 -7.79
CA GLY A 216 15.66 3.59 -8.26
C GLY A 216 15.50 4.10 -9.69
N ASN A 217 14.89 3.29 -10.55
CA ASN A 217 14.60 3.61 -11.95
C ASN A 217 13.51 4.68 -12.08
N ALA A 218 12.41 4.54 -11.35
CA ALA A 218 11.31 5.50 -11.34
C ALA A 218 11.76 6.89 -10.86
N THR A 219 12.63 6.94 -9.85
CA THR A 219 13.12 8.19 -9.25
C THR A 219 14.43 8.71 -9.85
N ALA A 220 14.97 8.05 -10.87
CA ALA A 220 16.16 8.49 -11.56
C ALA A 220 15.88 9.75 -12.39
N LYS A 221 16.74 10.76 -12.20
CA LYS A 221 16.69 12.02 -12.96
C LYS A 221 17.26 11.86 -14.36
N LEU A 222 18.07 10.85 -14.61
CA LEU A 222 18.72 10.62 -15.89
C LEU A 222 18.36 9.25 -16.43
N ILE A 223 17.91 9.24 -17.68
CA ILE A 223 17.61 8.04 -18.45
C ILE A 223 18.66 7.92 -19.55
N GLY A 224 19.41 6.83 -19.50
CA GLY A 224 20.38 6.45 -20.52
C GLY A 224 19.80 5.39 -21.45
N VAL A 225 19.97 5.54 -22.76
CA VAL A 225 19.56 4.53 -23.75
C VAL A 225 20.74 4.21 -24.66
N CYS A 226 21.01 2.92 -24.89
CA CYS A 226 22.02 2.49 -25.85
C CYS A 226 21.43 2.29 -27.26
N PRO A 227 22.24 2.15 -28.33
CA PRO A 227 21.74 1.99 -29.70
C PRO A 227 20.83 0.77 -29.92
N ASN A 228 20.93 -0.25 -29.06
CA ASN A 228 20.07 -1.44 -29.11
C ASN A 228 18.80 -1.31 -28.25
N GLY A 229 18.50 -0.12 -27.71
CA GLY A 229 17.26 0.16 -26.98
C GLY A 229 17.26 -0.22 -25.48
N HIS A 230 18.38 -0.67 -24.91
CA HIS A 230 18.44 -0.94 -23.47
C HIS A 230 18.48 0.36 -22.65
N THR A 231 17.56 0.46 -21.69
CA THR A 231 17.48 1.60 -20.78
C THR A 231 18.30 1.38 -19.50
N VAL A 232 19.00 2.43 -19.06
CA VAL A 232 19.78 2.49 -17.83
C VAL A 232 19.43 3.75 -17.08
N TYR A 233 19.10 3.65 -15.80
CA TYR A 233 18.68 4.78 -14.99
C TYR A 233 19.82 5.24 -14.06
N ARG A 234 19.99 6.56 -13.90
CA ARG A 234 21.00 7.15 -13.00
C ARG A 234 20.44 8.38 -12.27
N HIS A 235 20.87 8.58 -11.03
CA HIS A 235 20.57 9.82 -10.29
C HIS A 235 21.57 10.94 -10.52
N ARG A 236 22.77 10.63 -11.03
CA ARG A 236 23.85 11.60 -11.27
C ARG A 236 24.48 11.35 -12.63
N LYS A 237 24.91 12.42 -13.29
CA LYS A 237 25.58 12.34 -14.59
C LYS A 237 26.89 11.56 -14.41
N PRO A 238 27.14 10.53 -15.23
CA PRO A 238 28.39 9.78 -15.13
C PRO A 238 29.58 10.69 -15.47
N LYS A 239 30.69 10.49 -14.77
CA LYS A 239 31.93 11.27 -14.96
C LYS A 239 32.68 10.89 -16.24
N SER A 240 32.42 9.70 -16.77
CA SER A 240 33.00 9.17 -18.01
C SER A 240 31.90 8.58 -18.90
N PRO A 241 32.11 8.50 -20.23
CA PRO A 241 31.20 7.80 -21.12
C PRO A 241 31.00 6.36 -20.65
N LEU A 242 29.75 5.89 -20.67
CA LEU A 242 29.39 4.52 -20.33
C LEU A 242 28.84 3.82 -21.58
N SER A 243 29.10 2.51 -21.70
CA SER A 243 28.49 1.65 -22.71
C SER A 243 27.60 0.59 -22.06
N CYS A 244 26.66 0.06 -22.82
CA CYS A 244 25.69 -0.92 -22.33
C CYS A 244 26.35 -2.26 -21.96
N SER A 245 26.29 -2.62 -20.67
CA SER A 245 26.81 -3.90 -20.17
C SER A 245 26.00 -5.12 -20.64
N LYS A 246 24.75 -4.92 -21.07
CA LYS A 246 23.93 -5.98 -21.69
C LYS A 246 24.36 -6.28 -23.13
N CYS A 247 24.85 -5.27 -23.86
CA CYS A 247 25.33 -5.46 -25.24
C CYS A 247 26.78 -5.97 -25.30
N SER A 248 27.60 -5.59 -24.33
CA SER A 248 28.98 -6.07 -24.20
C SER A 248 29.41 -6.06 -22.74
N PRO A 249 30.04 -7.13 -22.22
CA PRO A 249 30.54 -7.17 -20.86
C PRO A 249 31.74 -6.24 -20.62
N ARG A 250 32.42 -5.78 -21.69
CA ARG A 250 33.48 -4.76 -21.63
C ARG A 250 33.01 -3.45 -22.25
N PHE A 251 33.68 -2.35 -21.88
CA PHE A 251 33.41 -1.05 -22.49
C PHE A 251 33.58 -1.14 -24.02
N ASP A 252 32.54 -0.73 -24.74
CA ASP A 252 32.51 -0.77 -26.20
C ASP A 252 31.81 0.49 -26.73
N ARG A 253 32.55 1.26 -27.53
CA ARG A 253 32.07 2.54 -28.08
C ARG A 253 30.86 2.37 -29.00
N ARG A 254 30.64 1.18 -29.58
CA ARG A 254 29.46 0.87 -30.39
C ARG A 254 28.16 0.90 -29.59
N TYR A 255 28.24 0.74 -28.27
CA TYR A 255 27.08 0.67 -27.38
C TYR A 255 27.04 1.80 -26.36
N LEU A 256 27.57 2.98 -26.71
CA LEU A 256 27.55 4.16 -25.85
C LEU A 256 26.13 4.52 -25.44
N ILE A 257 25.97 4.83 -24.16
CA ILE A 257 24.68 5.22 -23.58
C ILE A 257 24.51 6.72 -23.75
N THR A 258 23.44 7.11 -24.44
CA THR A 258 23.01 8.51 -24.58
C THR A 258 22.09 8.87 -23.42
N TRP A 259 22.39 9.97 -22.73
CA TRP A 259 21.70 10.37 -21.50
C TRP A 259 20.75 11.53 -21.76
N THR A 260 19.52 11.40 -21.27
CA THR A 260 18.49 12.45 -21.27
C THR A 260 18.04 12.71 -19.83
N SER A 261 17.77 13.96 -19.49
CA SER A 261 17.15 14.29 -18.20
C SER A 261 15.67 14.00 -18.27
N ARG A 262 15.14 13.32 -17.25
CA ARG A 262 13.70 13.25 -17.00
C ARG A 262 13.27 14.64 -16.51
N GLN A 263 12.25 15.23 -17.15
CA GLN A 263 11.60 16.45 -16.65
C GLN A 263 10.86 16.15 -15.35
#